data_AF-A0A918LF61-F1
#
_entry.id   AF-A0A918LF61-F1
#
_cell.length_a   1.000
_cell.length_b   1.000
_cell.length_c   1.000
_cell.angle_alpha   90.00
_cell.angle_beta   90.00
_cell.angle_gamma   90.00
#
_symmetry.space_group_name_H-M   'P 1'
#
loop_
_entity.id
_entity.type
_entity.pdbx_description
1 polymer ?
#
loop_
_entity_poly.entity_id
_entity_poly.type
_entity_poly.pdbx_seq_one_letter_code
_entity_poly.pdbx_strand_id
1 'polypeptide(L)'
;MNGDFTGDGRAEIPITSPWGLGVLELTGGTLTSPVMAANGTRFGGWLLNTADNRFEVQADLDGDGRQEILVSSPWGIGVLKRDGATFTSILMAPNGTRFGGWLLNTADNRFGPVGDFDGDGRAEVLITSPWGIGILKLTGGTFSVLMMAPNGTRFGGWLLNTADNRFGPVGDFGGGGRDELLVTSPWGLGVVELSGGTLTAPVMAPNGTRFGGWLLNTADNHFANVGDFDGDGRPEVMVTSPWGIGILARAGSTLAPKMMAPNGTRFGGWLLNTADNRFGPVADFDGDGRPEILVASPWGVGMLELSGGTLTAPVMAPNGTRFGGWLLNTEDNRFDMVGDLDRDGKAEIVVTSPWGIGVLKQTGATCTALTLAANGTRLGGWLLHTGANHVGIGTEVIRVHVKVLTDPTVPIDRMLTAMQQVYEAVGIRVHRVSTERLTAPALDDLDIGRCVRGETTAEQNALFGNRVGVAPGDVVVYFVRSTVPPTNGCAAHPPGRPSAVVAQGATQWTLAHEVGHVLGLGHVADSNRLMTGGGTANITNPPPDLIPMEVIEMKDSTLTHAE
;
A
#
# COMPACT_ATOMS: atom_id res chain seq x y z
N MET A 1 5.19 -14.04 12.16
CA MET A 1 6.01 -12.81 12.10
C MET A 1 6.23 -12.46 10.63
N ASN A 2 6.08 -11.19 10.24
CA ASN A 2 6.34 -10.78 8.86
C ASN A 2 7.80 -11.02 8.48
N GLY A 3 8.05 -11.60 7.31
CA GLY A 3 9.40 -11.77 6.78
C GLY A 3 10.10 -13.09 7.12
N ASP A 4 9.56 -13.96 7.98
CA ASP A 4 10.26 -15.19 8.39
C ASP A 4 10.11 -16.31 7.34
N PHE A 5 11.09 -16.45 6.45
CA PHE A 5 11.13 -17.50 5.42
C PHE A 5 11.81 -18.79 5.91
N THR A 6 12.45 -18.79 7.08
CA THR A 6 13.21 -19.94 7.61
C THR A 6 12.51 -20.66 8.75
N GLY A 7 11.53 -20.03 9.37
CA GLY A 7 10.80 -20.50 10.55
C GLY A 7 11.67 -20.43 11.81
N ASP A 8 12.73 -19.63 11.80
CA ASP A 8 13.64 -19.50 12.93
C ASP A 8 13.23 -18.34 13.86
N GLY A 9 12.16 -17.61 13.54
CA GLY A 9 11.69 -16.46 14.31
C GLY A 9 12.47 -15.16 14.05
N ARG A 10 13.35 -15.12 13.06
CA ARG A 10 13.90 -13.87 12.49
C ARG A 10 13.10 -13.50 11.25
N ALA A 11 12.75 -12.23 11.16
CA ALA A 11 12.33 -11.66 9.89
C ALA A 11 13.54 -11.56 8.94
N GLU A 12 13.35 -11.94 7.68
CA GLU A 12 14.27 -11.61 6.59
C GLU A 12 13.66 -10.61 5.62
N ILE A 13 14.52 -9.93 4.86
CA ILE A 13 14.18 -8.77 4.03
C ILE A 13 14.10 -9.22 2.57
N PRO A 14 12.90 -9.45 2.00
CA PRO A 14 12.79 -9.68 0.57
C PRO A 14 13.19 -8.42 -0.19
N ILE A 15 13.96 -8.60 -1.26
CA ILE A 15 14.45 -7.52 -2.10
C ILE A 15 14.33 -7.92 -3.57
N THR A 16 13.84 -7.01 -4.40
CA THR A 16 13.69 -7.22 -5.84
C THR A 16 14.42 -6.13 -6.61
N SER A 17 14.75 -6.41 -7.87
CA SER A 17 15.34 -5.45 -8.79
C SER A 17 14.98 -5.80 -10.23
N PRO A 18 15.25 -4.93 -11.21
CA PRO A 18 15.17 -5.27 -12.63
C PRO A 18 16.02 -6.47 -13.06
N TRP A 19 16.91 -6.97 -12.19
CA TRP A 19 17.81 -8.09 -12.48
C TRP A 19 17.47 -9.39 -11.75
N GLY A 20 16.57 -9.38 -10.77
CA GLY A 20 16.25 -10.58 -10.02
C GLY A 20 15.61 -10.37 -8.65
N LEU A 21 15.51 -11.46 -7.90
CA LEU A 21 14.93 -11.57 -6.55
C LEU A 21 16.02 -12.00 -5.57
N GLY A 22 15.98 -11.46 -4.36
CA GLY A 22 16.85 -11.84 -3.25
C GLY A 22 16.11 -11.80 -1.91
N VAL A 23 16.78 -12.35 -0.91
CA VAL A 23 16.43 -12.20 0.50
C VAL A 23 17.69 -11.75 1.22
N LEU A 24 17.60 -10.66 1.99
CA LEU A 24 18.67 -10.21 2.86
C LEU A 24 18.40 -10.67 4.29
N GLU A 25 19.47 -11.00 5.01
CA GLU A 25 19.40 -11.49 6.38
C GLU A 25 20.40 -10.72 7.24
N LEU A 26 19.97 -10.33 8.45
CA LEU A 26 20.82 -9.70 9.44
C LEU A 26 21.52 -10.77 10.29
N THR A 27 22.83 -10.94 10.09
CA THR A 27 23.62 -11.91 10.85
C THR A 27 24.81 -11.23 11.49
N GLY A 28 24.90 -11.26 12.82
CA GLY A 28 26.03 -10.70 13.57
C GLY A 28 26.28 -9.21 13.30
N GLY A 29 25.21 -8.42 13.09
CA GLY A 29 25.31 -6.98 12.81
C GLY A 29 25.66 -6.62 11.36
N THR A 30 25.62 -7.58 10.44
CA THR A 30 25.88 -7.36 9.01
C THR A 30 24.73 -7.89 8.16
N LEU A 31 24.33 -7.14 7.12
CA LEU A 31 23.43 -7.66 6.10
C LEU A 31 24.18 -8.58 5.14
N THR A 32 23.63 -9.75 4.89
CA THR A 32 24.08 -10.67 3.84
C THR A 32 22.90 -11.03 2.95
N SER A 33 23.15 -11.55 1.74
CA SER A 33 22.10 -12.06 0.84
C SER A 33 22.23 -13.58 0.76
N PRO A 34 21.59 -14.34 1.68
CA PRO A 34 21.59 -15.81 1.63
C PRO A 34 20.87 -16.37 0.42
N VAL A 35 19.88 -15.65 -0.12
CA VAL A 35 19.18 -16.01 -1.35
C VAL A 35 19.40 -14.93 -2.40
N MET A 36 19.79 -15.37 -3.59
CA MET A 36 19.89 -14.56 -4.79
C MET A 36 19.51 -15.39 -6.00
N ALA A 37 18.63 -14.83 -6.82
CA ALA A 37 18.27 -15.38 -8.10
C ALA A 37 18.22 -14.27 -9.14
N ALA A 38 19.06 -14.38 -10.17
CA ALA A 38 18.97 -13.50 -11.33
C ALA A 38 17.77 -13.89 -12.22
N ASN A 39 17.26 -12.96 -13.01
CA ASN A 39 16.29 -13.27 -14.05
C ASN A 39 16.78 -14.42 -14.95
N GLY A 40 15.88 -15.34 -15.29
CA GLY A 40 16.20 -16.61 -15.95
C GLY A 40 16.47 -17.77 -15.00
N THR A 41 16.59 -17.53 -13.68
CA THR A 41 16.68 -18.60 -12.68
C THR A 41 15.37 -19.37 -12.60
N ARG A 42 15.46 -20.69 -12.42
CA ARG A 42 14.29 -21.56 -12.21
C ARG A 42 14.12 -21.91 -10.74
N PHE A 43 12.92 -21.69 -10.20
CA PHE A 43 12.50 -22.15 -8.86
C PHE A 43 11.65 -23.40 -9.03
N GLY A 44 12.30 -24.53 -9.26
CA GLY A 44 11.61 -25.72 -9.78
C GLY A 44 11.10 -25.45 -11.21
N GLY A 45 9.77 -25.44 -11.39
CA GLY A 45 9.19 -25.17 -12.70
C GLY A 45 9.01 -23.68 -13.03
N TRP A 46 8.94 -22.81 -12.01
CA TRP A 46 8.74 -21.38 -12.20
C TRP A 46 9.99 -20.71 -12.77
N LEU A 47 9.83 -19.83 -13.77
CA LEU A 47 10.92 -19.05 -14.35
C LEU A 47 10.85 -17.63 -13.81
N LEU A 48 11.87 -17.23 -13.05
CA LEU A 48 11.97 -15.87 -12.54
C LEU A 48 12.22 -14.88 -13.68
N ASN A 49 11.37 -13.87 -13.79
CA ASN A 49 11.59 -12.70 -14.63
C ASN A 49 10.94 -11.48 -14.00
N THR A 50 11.71 -10.64 -13.31
CA THR A 50 11.17 -9.46 -12.62
C THR A 50 10.58 -8.40 -13.56
N ALA A 51 10.75 -8.52 -14.89
CA ALA A 51 10.07 -7.65 -15.85
C ALA A 51 8.57 -7.98 -16.05
N ASP A 52 8.13 -9.20 -15.69
CA ASP A 52 6.75 -9.64 -15.82
C ASP A 52 6.19 -10.43 -14.62
N ASN A 53 7.04 -10.75 -13.64
CA ASN A 53 6.66 -11.38 -12.39
C ASN A 53 6.23 -10.28 -11.40
N ARG A 54 5.04 -10.44 -10.82
CA ARG A 54 4.55 -9.63 -9.71
C ARG A 54 4.57 -10.46 -8.43
N PHE A 55 5.21 -9.96 -7.38
CA PHE A 55 5.21 -10.57 -6.05
C PHE A 55 4.02 -10.01 -5.29
N GLU A 56 2.92 -10.76 -5.27
CA GLU A 56 1.59 -10.26 -4.90
C GLU A 56 1.44 -10.14 -3.38
N VAL A 57 1.73 -11.24 -2.65
CA VAL A 57 1.55 -11.35 -1.20
C VAL A 57 2.60 -12.29 -0.60
N GLN A 58 2.83 -12.14 0.69
CA GLN A 58 3.70 -12.99 1.50
C GLN A 58 2.98 -13.42 2.79
N ALA A 59 2.91 -14.72 3.06
CA ALA A 59 2.34 -15.30 4.29
C ALA A 59 2.68 -16.79 4.42
N ASP A 60 2.44 -17.40 5.58
CA ASP A 60 2.54 -18.86 5.78
C ASP A 60 1.33 -19.55 5.13
N LEU A 61 1.47 -19.93 3.87
CA LEU A 61 0.36 -20.46 3.07
C LEU A 61 0.23 -21.98 3.24
N ASP A 62 1.33 -22.68 3.51
CA ASP A 62 1.32 -24.13 3.67
C ASP A 62 1.25 -24.64 5.13
N GLY A 63 1.39 -23.74 6.11
CA GLY A 63 1.16 -23.98 7.53
C GLY A 63 2.36 -24.55 8.27
N ASP A 64 3.59 -24.37 7.77
CA ASP A 64 4.80 -24.89 8.41
C ASP A 64 5.54 -23.86 9.27
N GLY A 65 4.96 -22.67 9.46
CA GLY A 65 5.54 -21.57 10.21
C GLY A 65 6.53 -20.73 9.41
N ARG A 66 6.68 -20.98 8.10
CA ARG A 66 7.51 -20.19 7.18
C ARG A 66 6.63 -19.45 6.22
N GLN A 67 7.04 -18.26 5.83
CA GLN A 67 6.31 -17.51 4.81
C GLN A 67 6.70 -17.97 3.40
N GLU A 68 5.71 -18.02 2.52
CA GLU A 68 5.85 -18.16 1.08
C GLU A 68 5.49 -16.87 0.36
N ILE A 69 5.94 -16.76 -0.90
CA ILE A 69 5.60 -15.65 -1.79
C ILE A 69 4.65 -16.17 -2.88
N LEU A 70 3.46 -15.59 -2.98
CA LEU A 70 2.62 -15.77 -4.16
C LEU A 70 3.12 -14.83 -5.26
N VAL A 71 3.50 -15.42 -6.39
CA VAL A 71 3.96 -14.70 -7.58
C VAL A 71 2.98 -14.90 -8.73
N SER A 72 2.69 -13.84 -9.50
CA SER A 72 1.92 -13.93 -10.75
C SER A 72 2.75 -13.47 -11.94
N SER A 73 2.38 -13.93 -13.13
CA SER A 73 2.95 -13.50 -14.42
C SER A 73 1.89 -13.65 -15.53
N PRO A 74 2.17 -13.22 -16.78
CA PRO A 74 1.29 -13.50 -17.92
C PRO A 74 1.04 -14.99 -18.18
N TRP A 75 1.90 -15.88 -17.67
CA TRP A 75 1.71 -17.32 -17.78
C TRP A 75 0.67 -17.85 -16.77
N GLY A 76 0.65 -17.33 -15.54
CA GLY A 76 -0.17 -17.86 -14.44
C GLY A 76 0.41 -17.48 -13.08
N ILE A 77 0.25 -18.34 -12.08
CA ILE A 77 0.72 -18.11 -10.71
C ILE A 77 1.66 -19.21 -10.21
N GLY A 78 2.48 -18.87 -9.24
CA GLY A 78 3.27 -19.78 -8.45
C GLY A 78 3.26 -19.40 -6.97
N VAL A 79 3.51 -20.37 -6.10
CA VAL A 79 3.83 -20.13 -4.68
C VAL A 79 5.27 -20.57 -4.46
N LEU A 80 6.12 -19.62 -4.05
CA LEU A 80 7.55 -19.80 -3.87
C LEU A 80 7.88 -19.96 -2.39
N LYS A 81 8.52 -21.09 -2.04
CA LYS A 81 9.00 -21.40 -0.70
C LYS A 81 10.52 -21.36 -0.67
N ARG A 82 11.11 -20.78 0.37
CA ARG A 82 12.57 -20.78 0.55
C ARG A 82 13.05 -22.20 0.85
N ASP A 83 14.04 -22.65 0.12
CA ASP A 83 14.74 -23.92 0.32
C ASP A 83 16.25 -23.67 0.31
N GLY A 84 16.82 -23.53 1.52
CA GLY A 84 18.22 -23.15 1.71
C GLY A 84 18.53 -21.78 1.11
N ALA A 85 19.40 -21.77 0.09
CA ALA A 85 19.90 -20.57 -0.59
C ALA A 85 19.12 -20.23 -1.89
N THR A 86 18.00 -20.90 -2.15
CA THR A 86 17.12 -20.67 -3.31
C THR A 86 15.65 -20.67 -2.91
N PHE A 87 14.77 -20.38 -3.86
CA PHE A 87 13.35 -20.73 -3.78
C PHE A 87 13.05 -21.99 -4.58
N THR A 88 11.99 -22.69 -4.20
CA THR A 88 11.32 -23.72 -4.98
C THR A 88 9.84 -23.38 -5.13
N SER A 89 9.21 -23.81 -6.22
CA SER A 89 7.75 -23.66 -6.39
C SER A 89 7.03 -24.84 -5.76
N ILE A 90 6.13 -24.56 -4.81
CA ILE A 90 5.28 -25.57 -4.17
C ILE A 90 3.87 -25.62 -4.79
N LEU A 91 3.51 -24.59 -5.57
CA LEU A 91 2.35 -24.54 -6.44
C LEU A 91 2.74 -23.87 -7.74
N MET A 92 2.18 -24.36 -8.85
CA MET A 92 2.17 -23.64 -10.12
C MET A 92 0.86 -23.92 -10.86
N ALA A 93 0.27 -22.87 -11.41
CA ALA A 93 -0.95 -22.98 -12.20
C ALA A 93 -0.93 -21.98 -13.36
N PRO A 94 -1.00 -22.45 -14.62
CA PRO A 94 -1.16 -21.55 -15.75
C PRO A 94 -2.54 -20.90 -15.76
N ASN A 95 -2.66 -19.76 -16.42
CA ASN A 95 -3.94 -19.16 -16.77
C ASN A 95 -4.86 -20.19 -17.46
N GLY A 96 -6.14 -20.18 -17.12
CA GLY A 96 -7.12 -21.18 -17.54
C GLY A 96 -7.24 -22.39 -16.59
N THR A 97 -6.37 -22.51 -15.58
CA THR A 97 -6.54 -23.51 -14.51
C THR A 97 -7.80 -23.22 -13.71
N ARG A 98 -8.53 -24.28 -13.33
CA ARG A 98 -9.69 -24.18 -12.44
C ARG A 98 -9.32 -24.60 -11.02
N PHE A 99 -9.55 -23.71 -10.06
CA PHE A 99 -9.57 -24.04 -8.64
C PHE A 99 -11.03 -24.18 -8.23
N GLY A 100 -11.53 -25.42 -8.18
CA GLY A 100 -12.96 -25.67 -8.06
C GLY A 100 -13.75 -24.95 -9.17
N GLY A 101 -14.60 -24.00 -8.77
CA GLY A 101 -15.36 -23.16 -9.70
C GLY A 101 -14.61 -21.96 -10.28
N TRP A 102 -13.53 -21.51 -9.63
CA TRP A 102 -12.80 -20.30 -10.03
C TRP A 102 -11.90 -20.57 -11.23
N LEU A 103 -11.94 -19.70 -12.24
CA LEU A 103 -11.06 -19.77 -13.41
C LEU A 103 -9.93 -18.75 -13.25
N LEU A 104 -8.69 -19.24 -13.14
CA LEU A 104 -7.51 -18.40 -13.00
C LEU A 104 -7.26 -17.58 -14.27
N ASN A 105 -7.15 -16.26 -14.12
CA ASN A 105 -6.71 -15.34 -15.15
C ASN A 105 -5.93 -14.17 -14.53
N THR A 106 -4.60 -14.20 -14.57
CA THR A 106 -3.76 -13.16 -13.95
C THR A 106 -3.89 -11.76 -14.57
N ALA A 107 -4.54 -11.65 -15.74
CA ALA A 107 -4.86 -10.35 -16.33
C ALA A 107 -5.89 -9.58 -15.49
N ASP A 108 -6.92 -10.26 -14.98
CA ASP A 108 -8.04 -9.63 -14.26
C ASP A 108 -8.20 -10.13 -12.81
N ASN A 109 -7.48 -11.18 -12.41
CA ASN A 109 -7.44 -11.67 -11.04
C ASN A 109 -6.48 -10.82 -10.21
N ARG A 110 -6.87 -10.54 -8.96
CA ARG A 110 -6.07 -9.84 -7.95
C ARG A 110 -5.94 -10.74 -6.72
N PHE A 111 -4.76 -10.77 -6.13
CA PHE A 111 -4.44 -11.62 -4.99
C PHE A 111 -4.16 -10.76 -3.78
N GLY A 112 -4.70 -11.16 -2.63
CA GLY A 112 -4.61 -10.41 -1.40
C GLY A 112 -5.87 -9.62 -1.06
N PRO A 113 -6.03 -9.20 0.21
CA PRO A 113 -5.15 -9.52 1.35
C PRO A 113 -5.14 -11.01 1.74
N VAL A 114 -4.25 -11.37 2.66
CA VAL A 114 -4.07 -12.73 3.19
C VAL A 114 -4.42 -12.75 4.69
N GLY A 115 -4.89 -13.88 5.19
CA GLY A 115 -5.21 -14.10 6.61
C GLY A 115 -5.74 -15.51 6.86
N ASP A 116 -5.76 -15.93 8.13
CA ASP A 116 -6.30 -17.24 8.57
C ASP A 116 -7.83 -17.17 8.66
N PHE A 117 -8.50 -17.20 7.50
CA PHE A 117 -9.94 -16.99 7.43
C PHE A 117 -10.73 -18.19 7.97
N ASP A 118 -10.16 -19.41 7.93
CA ASP A 118 -10.83 -20.61 8.43
C ASP A 118 -10.41 -21.07 9.84
N GLY A 119 -9.35 -20.49 10.40
CA GLY A 119 -8.89 -20.66 11.77
C GLY A 119 -8.05 -21.91 12.00
N ASP A 120 -7.34 -22.40 10.97
CA ASP A 120 -6.49 -23.59 11.07
C ASP A 120 -5.00 -23.27 11.25
N GLY A 121 -4.65 -22.00 11.39
CA GLY A 121 -3.29 -21.50 11.57
C GLY A 121 -2.52 -21.27 10.27
N ARG A 122 -3.17 -21.42 9.10
CA ARG A 122 -2.59 -21.14 7.78
C ARG A 122 -3.20 -19.87 7.22
N ALA A 123 -2.42 -19.11 6.46
CA ALA A 123 -2.97 -18.00 5.72
C ALA A 123 -3.63 -18.49 4.42
N GLU A 124 -4.85 -18.01 4.19
CA GLU A 124 -5.54 -18.08 2.91
C GLU A 124 -5.39 -16.79 2.12
N VAL A 125 -5.58 -16.90 0.81
CA VAL A 125 -5.46 -15.78 -0.13
C VAL A 125 -6.85 -15.35 -0.58
N LEU A 126 -7.19 -14.08 -0.33
CA LEU A 126 -8.34 -13.48 -1.01
C LEU A 126 -8.01 -13.33 -2.50
N ILE A 127 -8.96 -13.72 -3.36
CA ILE A 127 -8.87 -13.49 -4.80
C ILE A 127 -10.09 -12.70 -5.27
N THR A 128 -9.87 -11.69 -6.11
CA THR A 128 -10.95 -10.91 -6.74
C THR A 128 -10.79 -10.85 -8.25
N SER A 129 -11.90 -10.63 -8.95
CA SER A 129 -11.94 -10.38 -10.40
C SER A 129 -13.19 -9.56 -10.75
N PRO A 130 -13.38 -9.14 -12.02
CA PRO A 130 -14.64 -8.54 -12.46
C PRO A 130 -15.86 -9.46 -12.28
N TRP A 131 -15.65 -10.77 -12.13
CA TRP A 131 -16.73 -11.71 -11.84
C TRP A 131 -17.18 -11.66 -10.37
N GLY A 132 -16.25 -11.54 -9.43
CA GLY A 132 -16.56 -11.62 -8.00
C GLY A 132 -15.35 -11.86 -7.11
N ILE A 133 -15.56 -12.51 -5.96
CA ILE A 133 -14.58 -12.73 -4.89
C ILE A 133 -14.45 -14.21 -4.55
N GLY A 134 -13.29 -14.63 -4.04
CA GLY A 134 -13.09 -15.94 -3.45
C GLY A 134 -12.00 -15.95 -2.37
N ILE A 135 -11.95 -17.02 -1.58
CA ILE A 135 -10.91 -17.30 -0.59
C ILE A 135 -10.27 -18.65 -0.96
N LEU A 136 -8.96 -18.62 -1.21
CA LEU A 136 -8.17 -19.75 -1.69
C LEU A 136 -7.25 -20.26 -0.58
N LYS A 137 -7.30 -21.56 -0.32
CA LYS A 137 -6.42 -22.26 0.63
C LYS A 137 -5.45 -23.17 -0.09
N LEU A 138 -4.16 -23.03 0.19
CA LEU A 138 -3.15 -23.92 -0.38
C LEU A 138 -3.24 -25.30 0.29
N THR A 139 -3.45 -26.34 -0.50
CA THR A 139 -3.56 -27.72 -0.01
C THR A 139 -3.05 -28.69 -1.05
N GLY A 140 -2.10 -29.55 -0.67
CA GLY A 140 -1.60 -30.62 -1.56
C GLY A 140 -0.99 -30.12 -2.88
N GLY A 141 -0.35 -28.93 -2.87
CA GLY A 141 0.28 -28.33 -4.05
C GLY A 141 -0.68 -27.65 -5.03
N THR A 142 -1.94 -27.42 -4.64
CA THR A 142 -2.94 -26.66 -5.41
C THR A 142 -3.78 -25.77 -4.49
N PHE A 143 -4.59 -24.87 -5.06
CA PHE A 143 -5.58 -24.11 -4.28
C PHE A 143 -6.92 -24.84 -4.22
N SER A 144 -7.42 -25.04 -3.01
CA SER A 144 -8.83 -25.32 -2.74
C SER A 144 -9.60 -24.01 -2.52
N VAL A 145 -10.89 -23.99 -2.84
CA VAL A 145 -11.74 -22.81 -2.68
C VAL A 145 -12.62 -22.98 -1.45
N LEU A 146 -12.41 -22.16 -0.43
CA LEU A 146 -13.23 -22.16 0.78
C LEU A 146 -14.56 -21.44 0.57
N MET A 147 -14.54 -20.38 -0.23
CA MET A 147 -15.69 -19.56 -0.55
C MET A 147 -15.46 -18.89 -1.91
N MET A 148 -16.51 -18.78 -2.72
CA MET A 148 -16.52 -17.90 -3.88
C MET A 148 -17.93 -17.39 -4.16
N ALA A 149 -18.04 -16.15 -4.62
CA ALA A 149 -19.33 -15.53 -4.91
C ALA A 149 -19.20 -14.51 -6.06
N PRO A 150 -20.17 -14.49 -7.00
CA PRO A 150 -20.23 -13.46 -8.03
C PRO A 150 -20.65 -12.11 -7.46
N ASN A 151 -20.28 -11.03 -8.14
CA ASN A 151 -20.81 -9.70 -7.92
C ASN A 151 -22.35 -9.70 -7.88
N GLY A 152 -22.93 -8.89 -6.99
CA GLY A 152 -24.36 -8.88 -6.70
C GLY A 152 -24.81 -9.88 -5.63
N THR A 153 -23.92 -10.77 -5.16
CA THR A 153 -24.19 -11.62 -4.00
C THR A 153 -24.28 -10.78 -2.72
N ARG A 154 -25.14 -11.19 -1.80
CA ARG A 154 -25.26 -10.57 -0.47
C ARG A 154 -24.59 -11.43 0.61
N PHE A 155 -23.69 -10.81 1.37
CA PHE A 155 -23.07 -11.37 2.57
C PHE A 155 -23.80 -10.82 3.79
N GLY A 156 -24.89 -11.47 4.17
CA GLY A 156 -25.88 -10.87 5.06
C GLY A 156 -26.50 -9.62 4.42
N GLY A 157 -26.20 -8.43 4.96
CA GLY A 157 -26.66 -7.16 4.39
C GLY A 157 -25.69 -6.50 3.40
N TRP A 158 -24.42 -6.94 3.34
CA TRP A 158 -23.44 -6.33 2.45
C TRP A 158 -23.64 -6.80 1.01
N LEU A 159 -23.73 -5.88 0.05
CA LEU A 159 -23.84 -6.20 -1.37
C LEU A 159 -22.45 -6.16 -2.02
N LEU A 160 -21.98 -7.32 -2.47
CA LEU A 160 -20.68 -7.43 -3.13
C LEU A 160 -20.66 -6.71 -4.48
N ASN A 161 -19.67 -5.84 -4.66
CA ASN A 161 -19.30 -5.29 -5.97
C ASN A 161 -17.79 -5.04 -6.02
N THR A 162 -17.02 -5.95 -6.62
CA THR A 162 -15.55 -5.81 -6.72
C THR A 162 -15.09 -4.60 -7.53
N ALA A 163 -15.98 -3.90 -8.25
CA ALA A 163 -15.64 -2.67 -8.93
C ALA A 163 -15.50 -1.47 -7.97
N ASP A 164 -16.19 -1.46 -6.82
CA ASP A 164 -16.15 -0.33 -5.87
C ASP A 164 -15.90 -0.74 -4.42
N ASN A 165 -15.87 -2.04 -4.15
CA ASN A 165 -15.48 -2.59 -2.86
C ASN A 165 -13.95 -2.63 -2.79
N ARG A 166 -13.41 -2.05 -1.71
CA ARG A 166 -11.99 -2.16 -1.35
C ARG A 166 -11.86 -3.12 -0.20
N PHE A 167 -10.97 -4.09 -0.35
CA PHE A 167 -10.77 -5.19 0.60
C PHE A 167 -9.50 -4.95 1.42
N GLY A 168 -9.60 -5.22 2.71
CA GLY A 168 -8.53 -5.01 3.67
C GLY A 168 -8.72 -3.72 4.48
N PRO A 169 -8.11 -3.67 5.67
CA PRO A 169 -7.19 -4.67 6.23
C PRO A 169 -7.87 -5.93 6.78
N VAL A 170 -7.05 -6.90 7.24
CA VAL A 170 -7.47 -8.22 7.75
C VAL A 170 -6.97 -8.42 9.18
N GLY A 171 -7.74 -9.10 10.02
CA GLY A 171 -7.34 -9.55 11.35
C GLY A 171 -8.48 -10.16 12.16
N ASP A 172 -8.17 -10.87 13.24
CA ASP A 172 -9.14 -11.48 14.18
C ASP A 172 -9.86 -10.44 15.06
N PHE A 173 -10.59 -9.52 14.45
CA PHE A 173 -11.33 -8.46 15.13
C PHE A 173 -12.36 -9.02 16.13
N GLY A 174 -12.84 -10.25 15.91
CA GLY A 174 -13.78 -10.98 16.77
C GLY A 174 -13.16 -11.61 18.01
N GLY A 175 -11.86 -11.93 17.97
CA GLY A 175 -11.15 -12.71 18.99
C GLY A 175 -11.52 -14.20 18.96
N GLY A 176 -11.92 -14.72 17.80
CA GLY A 176 -12.37 -16.09 17.59
C GLY A 176 -11.29 -17.04 17.04
N GLY A 177 -10.08 -16.53 16.79
CA GLY A 177 -9.00 -17.24 16.13
C GLY A 177 -9.21 -17.39 14.62
N ARG A 178 -10.09 -16.61 14.01
CA ARG A 178 -10.28 -16.51 12.56
C ARG A 178 -10.13 -15.06 12.17
N ASP A 179 -9.40 -14.81 11.10
CA ASP A 179 -9.29 -13.47 10.57
C ASP A 179 -10.59 -13.04 9.87
N GLU A 180 -10.95 -11.78 10.08
CA GLU A 180 -12.02 -11.09 9.39
C GLU A 180 -11.46 -10.05 8.42
N LEU A 181 -12.26 -9.73 7.40
CA LEU A 181 -11.90 -8.79 6.35
C LEU A 181 -12.70 -7.49 6.50
N LEU A 182 -12.01 -6.36 6.62
CA LEU A 182 -12.64 -5.06 6.46
C LEU A 182 -12.91 -4.79 4.98
N VAL A 183 -14.12 -4.33 4.67
CA VAL A 183 -14.53 -3.93 3.32
C VAL A 183 -15.08 -2.52 3.36
N THR A 184 -14.62 -1.65 2.46
CA THR A 184 -15.20 -0.32 2.25
C THR A 184 -15.80 -0.20 0.86
N SER A 185 -16.82 0.64 0.71
CA SER A 185 -17.43 1.00 -0.58
C SER A 185 -17.96 2.42 -0.52
N PRO A 186 -18.47 3.00 -1.62
CA PRO A 186 -19.15 4.29 -1.59
C PRO A 186 -20.36 4.35 -0.66
N TRP A 187 -20.94 3.18 -0.30
CA TRP A 187 -22.04 3.11 0.66
C TRP A 187 -21.55 3.25 2.11
N GLY A 188 -20.41 2.67 2.47
CA GLY A 188 -19.92 2.65 3.84
C GLY A 188 -18.90 1.54 4.10
N LEU A 189 -18.87 1.05 5.34
CA LEU A 189 -17.92 0.06 5.84
C LEU A 189 -18.62 -1.22 6.29
N GLY A 190 -17.98 -2.36 6.07
CA GLY A 190 -18.33 -3.65 6.64
C GLY A 190 -17.11 -4.37 7.21
N VAL A 191 -17.33 -5.23 8.19
CA VAL A 191 -16.39 -6.30 8.57
C VAL A 191 -17.07 -7.60 8.21
N VAL A 192 -16.43 -8.42 7.39
CA VAL A 192 -16.97 -9.69 6.89
C VAL A 192 -16.13 -10.87 7.36
N GLU A 193 -16.79 -11.98 7.70
CA GLU A 193 -16.17 -13.18 8.26
C GLU A 193 -16.60 -14.43 7.48
N LEU A 194 -15.71 -15.42 7.35
CA LEU A 194 -15.99 -16.70 6.72
C LEU A 194 -16.81 -17.59 7.65
N SER A 195 -17.99 -18.01 7.19
CA SER A 195 -18.90 -18.86 7.95
C SER A 195 -19.68 -19.79 7.02
N GLY A 196 -19.59 -21.10 7.28
CA GLY A 196 -20.38 -22.11 6.55
C GLY A 196 -20.17 -22.13 5.03
N GLY A 197 -18.97 -21.79 4.55
CA GLY A 197 -18.64 -21.72 3.11
C GLY A 197 -19.16 -20.45 2.40
N THR A 198 -19.60 -19.45 3.16
CA THR A 198 -19.96 -18.12 2.65
C THR A 198 -19.39 -17.03 3.56
N LEU A 199 -19.60 -15.75 3.21
CA LEU A 199 -19.27 -14.62 4.07
C LEU A 199 -20.52 -14.09 4.76
N THR A 200 -20.38 -13.70 6.03
CA THR A 200 -21.36 -12.92 6.79
C THR A 200 -20.79 -11.55 7.12
N ALA A 201 -21.64 -10.53 7.28
CA ALA A 201 -21.21 -9.17 7.62
C ALA A 201 -21.71 -8.78 9.03
N PRO A 202 -21.02 -9.21 10.10
CA PRO A 202 -21.41 -8.90 11.48
C PRO A 202 -21.37 -7.40 11.83
N VAL A 203 -20.53 -6.62 11.15
CA VAL A 203 -20.46 -5.16 11.28
C VAL A 203 -20.79 -4.53 9.95
N MET A 204 -21.70 -3.56 9.95
CA MET A 204 -21.99 -2.71 8.80
C MET A 204 -22.39 -1.32 9.24
N ALA A 205 -21.84 -0.31 8.58
CA ALA A 205 -22.12 1.07 8.87
C ALA A 205 -22.16 1.87 7.54
N PRO A 206 -23.28 2.50 7.18
CA PRO A 206 -23.29 3.43 6.06
C PRO A 206 -22.45 4.68 6.39
N ASN A 207 -21.95 5.34 5.35
CA ASN A 207 -21.34 6.67 5.49
C ASN A 207 -22.28 7.64 6.24
N GLY A 208 -21.70 8.46 7.12
CA GLY A 208 -22.41 9.30 8.07
C GLY A 208 -22.70 8.64 9.43
N THR A 209 -22.45 7.34 9.58
CA THR A 209 -22.50 6.67 10.90
C THR A 209 -21.40 7.19 11.81
N ARG A 210 -21.68 7.24 13.12
CA ARG A 210 -20.69 7.61 14.13
C ARG A 210 -20.17 6.40 14.91
N PHE A 211 -18.85 6.23 14.96
CA PHE A 211 -18.17 5.31 15.87
C PHE A 211 -17.68 6.11 17.08
N GLY A 212 -18.58 6.29 18.05
CA GLY A 212 -18.39 7.29 19.10
C GLY A 212 -18.28 8.70 18.52
N GLY A 213 -17.09 9.30 18.62
CA GLY A 213 -16.80 10.63 18.08
C GLY A 213 -16.47 10.65 16.58
N TRP A 214 -16.00 9.53 16.03
CA TRP A 214 -15.55 9.43 14.64
C TRP A 214 -16.75 9.43 13.68
N LEU A 215 -16.72 10.25 12.63
CA LEU A 215 -17.73 10.25 11.58
C LEU A 215 -17.20 9.44 10.38
N LEU A 216 -17.85 8.31 10.08
CA LEU A 216 -17.48 7.46 8.97
C LEU A 216 -17.73 8.17 7.63
N ASN A 217 -16.69 8.28 6.82
CA ASN A 217 -16.77 8.71 5.43
C ASN A 217 -15.71 7.97 4.59
N THR A 218 -16.09 6.88 3.92
CA THR A 218 -15.14 6.07 3.13
C THR A 218 -14.51 6.80 1.94
N ALA A 219 -14.98 8.01 1.59
CA ALA A 219 -14.35 8.83 0.55
C ALA A 219 -13.03 9.49 1.01
N ASP A 220 -12.84 9.69 2.33
CA ASP A 220 -11.65 10.32 2.91
C ASP A 220 -11.12 9.62 4.17
N ASN A 221 -11.78 8.55 4.62
CA ASN A 221 -11.30 7.67 5.69
C ASN A 221 -10.40 6.61 5.07
N HIS A 222 -9.17 6.50 5.57
CA HIS A 222 -8.23 5.47 5.19
C HIS A 222 -8.01 4.49 6.35
N PHE A 223 -8.45 3.26 6.15
CA PHE A 223 -8.24 2.12 7.04
C PHE A 223 -7.06 1.30 6.50
N ALA A 224 -6.02 1.09 7.29
CA ALA A 224 -4.80 0.41 6.87
C ALA A 224 -4.23 -0.43 8.00
N ASN A 225 -3.39 0.16 8.86
CA ASN A 225 -2.71 -0.56 9.92
C ASN A 225 -3.65 -1.25 10.92
N VAL A 226 -3.34 -2.51 11.23
CA VAL A 226 -4.06 -3.34 12.17
C VAL A 226 -3.08 -3.94 13.19
N GLY A 227 -3.46 -3.97 14.45
CA GLY A 227 -2.63 -4.50 15.53
C GLY A 227 -3.37 -4.47 16.87
N ASP A 228 -2.96 -5.30 17.82
CA ASP A 228 -3.50 -5.32 19.20
C ASP A 228 -2.90 -4.17 20.01
N PHE A 229 -3.33 -2.94 19.71
CA PHE A 229 -2.72 -1.72 20.25
C PHE A 229 -2.95 -1.59 21.76
N ASP A 230 -4.03 -2.18 22.29
CA ASP A 230 -4.36 -2.08 23.71
C ASP A 230 -4.03 -3.34 24.54
N GLY A 231 -3.59 -4.41 23.90
CA GLY A 231 -3.10 -5.63 24.53
C GLY A 231 -4.22 -6.55 25.04
N ASP A 232 -5.44 -6.44 24.50
CA ASP A 232 -6.57 -7.29 24.88
C ASP A 232 -6.61 -8.64 24.14
N GLY A 233 -5.67 -8.87 23.23
CA GLY A 233 -5.56 -10.05 22.39
C GLY A 233 -6.37 -9.97 21.11
N ARG A 234 -7.02 -8.84 20.82
CA ARG A 234 -7.80 -8.61 19.59
C ARG A 234 -7.24 -7.40 18.86
N PRO A 235 -6.93 -7.53 17.56
CA PRO A 235 -6.46 -6.38 16.81
C PRO A 235 -7.53 -5.28 16.68
N GLU A 236 -7.08 -4.03 16.76
CA GLU A 236 -7.83 -2.85 16.33
C GLU A 236 -7.37 -2.36 14.95
N VAL A 237 -8.24 -1.56 14.32
CA VAL A 237 -7.95 -0.90 13.05
C VAL A 237 -7.62 0.58 13.28
N MET A 238 -6.50 1.02 12.73
CA MET A 238 -6.16 2.43 12.62
C MET A 238 -6.90 3.06 11.45
N VAL A 239 -7.49 4.23 11.68
CA VAL A 239 -8.15 5.04 10.65
C VAL A 239 -7.60 6.46 10.67
N THR A 240 -7.38 7.01 9.48
CA THR A 240 -7.03 8.44 9.30
C THR A 240 -8.04 9.13 8.41
N SER A 241 -8.19 10.44 8.61
CA SER A 241 -9.01 11.32 7.76
C SER A 241 -8.48 12.76 7.81
N PRO A 242 -9.04 13.69 7.02
CA PRO A 242 -8.74 15.12 7.16
C PRO A 242 -9.05 15.70 8.55
N TRP A 243 -9.88 15.03 9.35
CA TRP A 243 -10.16 15.44 10.73
C TRP A 243 -9.04 15.07 11.70
N GLY A 244 -8.43 13.89 11.54
CA GLY A 244 -7.43 13.37 12.48
C GLY A 244 -7.22 11.85 12.39
N ILE A 245 -6.84 11.24 13.50
CA ILE A 245 -6.54 9.80 13.62
C ILE A 245 -7.48 9.12 14.63
N GLY A 246 -7.78 7.84 14.42
CA GLY A 246 -8.47 6.98 15.38
C GLY A 246 -7.91 5.55 15.39
N ILE A 247 -8.06 4.88 16.53
CA ILE A 247 -7.87 3.44 16.70
C ILE A 247 -9.22 2.88 17.12
N LEU A 248 -9.79 2.00 16.30
CA LEU A 248 -11.15 1.48 16.45
C LEU A 248 -11.12 -0.04 16.66
N ALA A 249 -11.85 -0.51 17.67
CA ALA A 249 -12.05 -1.92 17.95
C ALA A 249 -13.43 -2.39 17.54
N ARG A 250 -13.57 -3.67 17.20
CA ARG A 250 -14.90 -4.27 17.04
C ARG A 250 -15.60 -4.35 18.39
N ALA A 251 -16.83 -3.86 18.44
CA ALA A 251 -17.70 -3.90 19.60
C ALA A 251 -19.10 -4.40 19.20
N GLY A 252 -19.29 -5.72 19.26
CA GLY A 252 -20.52 -6.36 18.78
C GLY A 252 -20.71 -6.16 17.28
N SER A 253 -21.77 -5.46 16.89
CA SER A 253 -22.11 -5.17 15.49
C SER A 253 -21.68 -3.78 15.00
N THR A 254 -20.79 -3.10 15.74
CA THR A 254 -20.23 -1.79 15.39
C THR A 254 -18.73 -1.76 15.65
N LEU A 255 -18.06 -0.67 15.24
CA LEU A 255 -16.76 -0.28 15.76
C LEU A 255 -16.92 0.71 16.92
N ALA A 256 -16.02 0.65 17.90
CA ALA A 256 -15.92 1.56 19.02
C ALA A 256 -14.48 2.10 19.13
N PRO A 257 -14.30 3.39 19.44
CA PRO A 257 -12.96 3.97 19.53
C PRO A 257 -12.25 3.57 20.83
N LYS A 258 -10.99 3.12 20.71
CA LYS A 258 -10.04 3.04 21.83
C LYS A 258 -9.30 4.38 22.00
N MET A 259 -9.06 5.09 20.89
CA MET A 259 -8.47 6.44 20.86
C MET A 259 -8.95 7.20 19.63
N MET A 260 -9.17 8.51 19.75
CA MET A 260 -9.35 9.42 18.62
C MET A 260 -8.77 10.78 18.95
N ALA A 261 -8.16 11.42 17.97
CA ALA A 261 -7.62 12.77 18.14
C ALA A 261 -7.76 13.59 16.85
N PRO A 262 -8.24 14.84 16.94
CA PRO A 262 -8.22 15.75 15.80
C PRO A 262 -6.80 16.23 15.49
N ASN A 263 -6.58 16.65 14.25
CA ASN A 263 -5.39 17.39 13.83
C ASN A 263 -5.12 18.59 14.76
N GLY A 264 -3.84 18.83 15.06
CA GLY A 264 -3.40 19.81 16.05
C GLY A 264 -3.27 19.26 17.48
N THR A 265 -3.73 18.02 17.75
CA THR A 265 -3.48 17.35 19.02
C THR A 265 -1.99 17.07 19.20
N ARG A 266 -1.51 17.16 20.44
CA ARG A 266 -0.12 16.79 20.80
C ARG A 266 -0.09 15.45 21.52
N PHE A 267 0.70 14.52 21.01
CA PHE A 267 1.04 13.26 21.67
C PHE A 267 2.44 13.42 22.27
N GLY A 268 2.50 13.87 23.52
CA GLY A 268 3.75 14.38 24.09
C GLY A 268 4.29 15.56 23.27
N GLY A 269 5.45 15.39 22.63
CA GLY A 269 6.05 16.40 21.76
C GLY A 269 5.54 16.38 20.32
N TRP A 270 4.98 15.26 19.85
CA TRP A 270 4.56 15.09 18.47
C TRP A 270 3.29 15.89 18.19
N LEU A 271 3.26 16.66 17.10
CA LEU A 271 2.09 17.41 16.67
C LEU A 271 1.40 16.64 15.54
N LEU A 272 0.19 16.16 15.80
CA LEU A 272 -0.59 15.41 14.81
C LEU A 272 -1.04 16.34 13.66
N ASN A 273 -0.73 15.94 12.44
CA ASN A 273 -1.30 16.51 11.22
C ASN A 273 -1.40 15.44 10.12
N THR A 274 -2.57 14.83 9.92
CA THR A 274 -2.76 13.75 8.93
C THR A 274 -2.47 14.19 7.49
N ALA A 275 -2.47 15.50 7.21
CA ALA A 275 -2.13 16.02 5.89
C ALA A 275 -0.66 15.78 5.50
N ASP A 276 0.28 15.81 6.45
CA ASP A 276 1.71 15.62 6.19
C ASP A 276 2.36 14.50 7.04
N ASN A 277 1.62 13.93 7.99
CA ASN A 277 2.04 12.75 8.74
C ASN A 277 1.75 11.51 7.89
N ARG A 278 2.80 10.73 7.62
CA ARG A 278 2.75 9.40 7.01
C ARG A 278 2.83 8.37 8.13
N PHE A 279 1.75 7.67 8.35
CA PHE A 279 1.71 6.52 9.26
C PHE A 279 2.14 5.31 8.44
N GLY A 280 3.28 4.74 8.81
CA GLY A 280 3.85 3.56 8.15
C GLY A 280 3.47 2.28 8.90
N PRO A 281 4.26 1.20 8.72
CA PRO A 281 4.02 -0.07 9.38
C PRO A 281 3.97 0.03 10.91
N VAL A 282 3.21 -0.88 11.51
CA VAL A 282 3.08 -1.03 12.98
C VAL A 282 3.76 -2.31 13.44
N ALA A 283 4.47 -2.24 14.56
CA ALA A 283 5.14 -3.37 15.16
C ALA A 283 5.50 -3.08 16.62
N ASP A 284 5.74 -4.12 17.41
CA ASP A 284 6.24 -4.03 18.78
C ASP A 284 7.73 -3.67 18.76
N PHE A 285 8.04 -2.36 18.81
CA PHE A 285 9.43 -1.88 18.73
C PHE A 285 10.11 -1.88 20.10
N ASP A 286 9.33 -1.86 21.18
CA ASP A 286 9.86 -1.79 22.54
C ASP A 286 9.86 -3.12 23.32
N GLY A 287 9.18 -4.15 22.79
CA GLY A 287 9.13 -5.52 23.28
C GLY A 287 8.11 -5.76 24.38
N ASP A 288 7.08 -4.92 24.50
CA ASP A 288 6.06 -5.05 25.54
C ASP A 288 4.86 -5.92 25.14
N GLY A 289 4.83 -6.37 23.88
CA GLY A 289 3.77 -7.19 23.30
C GLY A 289 2.66 -6.40 22.60
N ARG A 290 2.72 -5.07 22.58
CA ARG A 290 1.77 -4.19 21.88
C ARG A 290 2.51 -3.49 20.73
N PRO A 291 1.85 -3.25 19.58
CA PRO A 291 2.48 -2.57 18.47
C PRO A 291 2.43 -1.05 18.62
N GLU A 292 3.55 -0.39 18.32
CA GLU A 292 3.62 1.05 18.12
C GLU A 292 3.39 1.42 16.65
N ILE A 293 2.99 2.67 16.43
CA ILE A 293 2.77 3.26 15.12
C ILE A 293 3.99 4.08 14.70
N LEU A 294 4.71 3.63 13.67
CA LEU A 294 5.75 4.45 13.06
C LEU A 294 5.10 5.60 12.28
N VAL A 295 5.54 6.83 12.56
CA VAL A 295 5.06 8.04 11.87
C VAL A 295 6.24 8.87 11.34
N ALA A 296 6.17 9.29 10.10
CA ALA A 296 7.09 10.23 9.48
C ALA A 296 6.36 11.53 9.11
N SER A 297 7.05 12.67 9.22
CA SER A 297 6.55 13.98 8.81
C SER A 297 7.70 14.83 8.23
N PRO A 298 7.43 16.01 7.68
CA PRO A 298 8.50 16.94 7.28
C PRO A 298 9.42 17.36 8.43
N TRP A 299 9.00 17.21 9.69
CA TRP A 299 9.83 17.50 10.85
C TRP A 299 10.82 16.37 11.15
N GLY A 300 10.44 15.11 10.97
CA GLY A 300 11.22 13.94 11.38
C GLY A 300 10.36 12.69 11.54
N VAL A 301 10.80 11.75 12.38
CA VAL A 301 10.07 10.49 12.68
C VAL A 301 9.72 10.37 14.15
N GLY A 302 8.68 9.59 14.43
CA GLY A 302 8.33 9.18 15.78
C GLY A 302 7.71 7.79 15.81
N MET A 303 7.65 7.20 16.99
CA MET A 303 6.88 5.99 17.29
C MET A 303 5.79 6.40 18.26
N LEU A 304 4.53 6.14 17.92
CA LEU A 304 3.37 6.48 18.75
C LEU A 304 2.80 5.22 19.40
N GLU A 305 2.54 5.27 20.69
CA GLU A 305 2.09 4.12 21.48
C GLU A 305 0.73 4.42 22.12
N LEU A 306 -0.20 3.47 22.09
CA LEU A 306 -1.50 3.62 22.78
C LEU A 306 -1.33 3.43 24.29
N SER A 307 -1.71 4.46 25.05
CA SER A 307 -1.66 4.44 26.51
C SER A 307 -2.83 5.23 27.10
N GLY A 308 -3.63 4.58 27.95
CA GLY A 308 -4.70 5.24 28.72
C GLY A 308 -5.74 5.99 27.88
N GLY A 309 -6.02 5.54 26.64
CA GLY A 309 -6.97 6.15 25.72
C GLY A 309 -6.44 7.31 24.87
N THR A 310 -5.13 7.57 24.91
CA THR A 310 -4.43 8.53 24.03
C THR A 310 -3.19 7.88 23.42
N LEU A 311 -2.56 8.53 22.45
CA LEU A 311 -1.21 8.17 22.04
C LEU A 311 -0.16 8.94 22.87
N THR A 312 0.94 8.27 23.21
CA THR A 312 2.20 8.86 23.63
C THR A 312 3.18 8.81 22.45
N ALA A 313 4.34 9.47 22.58
CA ALA A 313 5.40 9.44 21.56
C ALA A 313 6.73 9.06 22.23
N PRO A 314 6.96 7.77 22.56
CA PRO A 314 8.17 7.30 23.23
C PRO A 314 9.46 7.61 22.44
N VAL A 315 9.39 7.62 21.12
CA VAL A 315 10.50 7.99 20.24
C VAL A 315 10.12 9.18 19.39
N MET A 316 11.00 10.18 19.32
CA MET A 316 10.90 11.30 18.40
C MET A 316 12.29 11.78 17.99
N ALA A 317 12.50 11.94 16.69
CA ALA A 317 13.76 12.42 16.14
C ALA A 317 13.49 13.40 15.00
N PRO A 318 13.96 14.66 15.10
CA PRO A 318 13.90 15.59 13.98
C PRO A 318 14.86 15.16 12.87
N ASN A 319 14.57 15.60 11.64
CA ASN A 319 15.51 15.52 10.53
C ASN A 319 16.87 16.11 10.92
N GLY A 320 17.95 15.43 10.51
CA GLY A 320 19.32 15.72 10.93
C GLY A 320 19.79 14.95 12.18
N THR A 321 18.90 14.26 12.90
CA THR A 321 19.30 13.33 13.96
C THR A 321 20.09 12.15 13.40
N ARG A 322 21.09 11.69 14.15
CA ARG A 322 21.88 10.50 13.82
C ARG A 322 21.42 9.29 14.63
N PHE A 323 21.00 8.24 13.95
CA PHE A 323 20.76 6.91 14.54
C PHE A 323 22.02 6.07 14.39
N GLY A 324 23.03 6.36 15.22
CA GLY A 324 24.38 5.87 14.98
C GLY A 324 24.98 6.49 13.72
N GLY A 325 25.29 5.66 12.71
CA GLY A 325 25.85 6.14 11.43
C GLY A 325 24.80 6.68 10.45
N TRP A 326 23.52 6.31 10.59
CA TRP A 326 22.44 6.77 9.70
C TRP A 326 22.05 8.22 10.02
N LEU A 327 21.94 9.06 8.99
CA LEU A 327 21.44 10.43 9.10
C LEU A 327 19.97 10.46 8.69
N LEU A 328 19.09 10.78 9.64
CA LEU A 328 17.65 10.85 9.38
C LEU A 328 17.33 12.02 8.45
N ASN A 329 16.64 11.72 7.36
CA ASN A 329 16.03 12.71 6.46
C ASN A 329 14.74 12.14 5.85
N THR A 330 13.57 12.54 6.34
CA THR A 330 12.28 12.05 5.84
C THR A 330 11.93 12.44 4.41
N GLU A 331 12.72 13.30 3.77
CA GLU A 331 12.58 13.62 2.34
C GLU A 331 13.05 12.47 1.44
N ASP A 332 14.12 11.77 1.83
CA ASP A 332 14.73 10.70 1.03
C ASP A 332 14.83 9.34 1.78
N ASN A 333 14.42 9.29 3.04
CA ASN A 333 14.34 8.07 3.83
C ASN A 333 12.99 7.40 3.66
N ARG A 334 13.03 6.08 3.55
CA ARG A 334 11.89 5.20 3.32
C ARG A 334 11.86 4.14 4.40
N PHE A 335 10.70 3.96 5.03
CA PHE A 335 10.52 3.07 6.19
C PHE A 335 9.51 1.98 5.84
N ASP A 336 9.83 1.22 4.79
CA ASP A 336 8.86 0.39 4.08
C ASP A 336 8.73 -1.03 4.68
N MET A 337 9.59 -1.42 5.64
CA MET A 337 9.53 -2.74 6.26
C MET A 337 9.96 -2.71 7.73
N VAL A 338 9.26 -3.51 8.54
CA VAL A 338 9.56 -3.73 9.97
C VAL A 338 9.47 -5.22 10.30
N GLY A 339 10.22 -5.66 11.32
CA GLY A 339 10.20 -7.04 11.82
C GLY A 339 11.36 -7.31 12.78
N ASP A 340 11.28 -8.36 13.59
CA ASP A 340 12.36 -8.76 14.50
C ASP A 340 13.48 -9.43 13.69
N LEU A 341 14.46 -8.63 13.29
CA LEU A 341 15.55 -9.00 12.40
C LEU A 341 16.71 -9.60 13.20
N ASP A 342 16.86 -9.23 14.47
CA ASP A 342 17.92 -9.71 15.34
C ASP A 342 17.51 -10.82 16.35
N ARG A 343 16.22 -11.14 16.42
CA ARG A 343 15.59 -12.18 17.25
C ARG A 343 15.61 -11.88 18.75
N ASP A 344 15.48 -10.63 19.14
CA ASP A 344 15.42 -10.25 20.55
C ASP A 344 13.99 -10.01 21.06
N GLY A 345 12.98 -10.24 20.21
CA GLY A 345 11.58 -10.03 20.51
C GLY A 345 11.10 -8.60 20.26
N LYS A 346 11.95 -7.72 19.73
CA LYS A 346 11.59 -6.36 19.30
C LYS A 346 11.71 -6.25 17.81
N ALA A 347 10.81 -5.50 17.20
CA ALA A 347 10.93 -5.18 15.79
C ALA A 347 12.02 -4.14 15.53
N GLU A 348 12.73 -4.32 14.42
CA GLU A 348 13.57 -3.31 13.80
C GLU A 348 12.87 -2.70 12.58
N ILE A 349 13.36 -1.53 12.18
CA ILE A 349 12.94 -0.82 10.97
C ILE A 349 14.02 -0.95 9.91
N VAL A 350 13.63 -1.44 8.73
CA VAL A 350 14.47 -1.35 7.54
C VAL A 350 14.25 0.02 6.92
N VAL A 351 15.32 0.80 6.84
CA VAL A 351 15.32 2.13 6.22
C VAL A 351 16.13 2.12 4.93
N THR A 352 15.59 2.67 3.84
CA THR A 352 16.33 2.89 2.59
C THR A 352 16.42 4.37 2.25
N SER A 353 17.46 4.74 1.51
CA SER A 353 17.65 6.08 0.94
C SER A 353 18.52 6.00 -0.32
N PRO A 354 18.71 7.08 -1.08
CA PRO A 354 19.67 7.13 -2.19
C PRO A 354 21.11 6.74 -1.78
N TRP A 355 21.43 6.81 -0.48
CA TRP A 355 22.75 6.53 0.06
C TRP A 355 22.96 5.08 0.50
N GLY A 356 21.90 4.28 0.63
CA GLY A 356 22.02 2.90 1.07
C GLY A 356 20.81 2.37 1.85
N ILE A 357 21.02 1.25 2.53
CA ILE A 357 20.06 0.58 3.40
C ILE A 357 20.61 0.51 4.84
N GLY A 358 19.74 0.64 5.82
CA GLY A 358 20.05 0.49 7.24
C GLY A 358 18.99 -0.33 7.97
N VAL A 359 19.39 -0.94 9.08
CA VAL A 359 18.46 -1.56 10.03
C VAL A 359 18.55 -0.78 11.34
N LEU A 360 17.43 -0.19 11.75
CA LEU A 360 17.32 0.66 12.93
C LEU A 360 16.56 -0.08 14.04
N LYS A 361 17.09 -0.04 15.25
CA LYS A 361 16.46 -0.59 16.45
C LYS A 361 16.10 0.52 17.42
N GLN A 362 14.94 0.46 18.04
CA GLN A 362 14.61 1.36 19.15
C GLN A 362 15.56 1.13 20.33
N THR A 363 16.03 2.22 20.95
CA THR A 363 16.86 2.19 22.15
C THR A 363 16.49 3.37 23.04
N GLY A 364 15.66 3.12 24.05
CA GLY A 364 15.08 4.17 24.88
C GLY A 364 14.20 5.10 24.03
N ALA A 365 14.47 6.40 24.10
CA ALA A 365 13.70 7.44 23.40
C ALA A 365 14.24 7.80 21.99
N THR A 366 15.11 6.96 21.42
CA THR A 366 15.72 7.15 20.09
C THR A 366 15.87 5.80 19.37
N CYS A 367 16.41 5.81 18.15
CA CYS A 367 16.86 4.61 17.46
C CYS A 367 18.40 4.56 17.36
N THR A 368 18.95 3.36 17.18
CA THR A 368 20.35 3.11 16.80
C THR A 368 20.40 2.21 15.58
N ALA A 369 21.34 2.45 14.66
CA ALA A 369 21.55 1.54 13.54
C ALA A 369 22.33 0.29 13.98
N LEU A 370 21.73 -0.90 13.77
CA LEU A 370 22.39 -2.19 13.93
C LEU A 370 23.38 -2.46 12.79
N THR A 371 23.03 -2.01 11.59
CA THR A 371 23.86 -2.18 10.40
C THR A 371 23.55 -1.12 9.36
N LEU A 372 24.53 -0.88 8.48
CA LEU A 372 24.47 0.11 7.41
C LEU A 372 25.21 -0.46 6.20
N ALA A 373 24.57 -0.45 5.04
CA ALA A 373 25.21 -0.78 3.78
C ALA A 373 25.00 0.38 2.80
N ALA A 374 26.10 1.03 2.42
CA ALA A 374 26.07 2.12 1.45
C ALA A 374 25.61 1.62 0.08
N ASN A 375 24.97 2.48 -0.69
CA ASN A 375 24.61 2.18 -2.07
C ASN A 375 25.86 1.77 -2.87
N GLY A 376 25.77 0.69 -3.64
CA GLY A 376 26.91 0.04 -4.30
C GLY A 376 27.65 -1.02 -3.46
N THR A 377 27.24 -1.25 -2.21
CA THR A 377 27.78 -2.35 -1.38
C THR A 377 27.37 -3.70 -1.95
N ARG A 378 28.29 -4.68 -1.90
CA ARG A 378 27.98 -6.08 -2.18
C ARG A 378 27.56 -6.80 -0.91
N LEU A 379 26.30 -7.21 -0.83
CA LEU A 379 25.74 -8.04 0.24
C LEU A 379 25.81 -9.50 -0.22
N GLY A 380 26.98 -10.14 -0.05
CA GLY A 380 27.27 -11.41 -0.72
C GLY A 380 27.33 -11.21 -2.24
N GLY A 381 26.48 -11.91 -2.98
CA GLY A 381 26.38 -11.69 -4.43
C GLY A 381 25.68 -10.38 -4.82
N TRP A 382 24.83 -9.82 -3.95
CA TRP A 382 23.85 -8.79 -4.32
C TRP A 382 24.51 -7.42 -4.35
N LEU A 383 24.49 -6.76 -5.50
CA LEU A 383 24.93 -5.38 -5.60
C LEU A 383 23.76 -4.47 -5.24
N LEU A 384 23.85 -3.84 -4.07
CA LEU A 384 22.85 -2.89 -3.62
C LEU A 384 22.82 -1.69 -4.58
N HIS A 385 21.66 -1.42 -5.16
CA HIS A 385 21.37 -0.22 -5.93
C HIS A 385 20.00 0.31 -5.48
N THR A 386 19.98 1.18 -4.47
CA THR A 386 18.71 1.57 -3.80
C THR A 386 17.71 2.28 -4.71
N GLY A 387 18.16 2.91 -5.80
CA GLY A 387 17.26 3.47 -6.82
C GLY A 387 16.67 2.45 -7.81
N ALA A 388 17.06 1.18 -7.71
CA ALA A 388 16.57 0.08 -8.56
C ALA A 388 16.28 -1.17 -7.71
N ASN A 389 16.25 -1.04 -6.39
CA ASN A 389 15.99 -2.12 -5.46
C ASN A 389 14.74 -1.77 -4.69
N HIS A 390 13.74 -2.64 -4.79
CA HIS A 390 12.51 -2.53 -4.04
C HIS A 390 12.59 -3.50 -2.86
N VAL A 391 12.40 -2.98 -1.65
CA VAL A 391 12.49 -3.72 -0.38
C VAL A 391 11.09 -3.97 0.14
N GLY A 392 10.80 -5.22 0.52
CA GLY A 392 9.46 -5.64 0.92
C GLY A 392 8.68 -6.32 -0.21
N ILE A 393 7.52 -6.86 0.15
CA ILE A 393 6.54 -7.46 -0.75
C ILE A 393 5.16 -6.95 -0.33
N GLY A 394 4.30 -6.65 -1.30
CA GLY A 394 2.89 -6.38 -1.06
C GLY A 394 2.38 -5.09 -1.70
N THR A 395 1.42 -4.47 -1.00
CA THR A 395 0.73 -3.27 -1.45
C THR A 395 1.52 -2.03 -1.07
N GLU A 396 1.66 -1.12 -2.02
CA GLU A 396 2.13 0.23 -1.76
C GLU A 396 0.95 1.20 -1.73
N VAL A 397 1.14 2.41 -1.21
CA VAL A 397 0.15 3.48 -1.18
C VAL A 397 0.70 4.72 -1.87
N ILE A 398 -0.13 5.36 -2.70
CA ILE A 398 0.08 6.72 -3.18
C ILE A 398 -0.84 7.68 -2.42
N ARG A 399 -0.25 8.77 -1.94
CA ARG A 399 -0.96 9.85 -1.26
C ARG A 399 -1.30 10.96 -2.25
N VAL A 400 -2.59 11.27 -2.38
CA VAL A 400 -3.13 12.25 -3.33
C VAL A 400 -3.90 13.34 -2.59
N HIS A 401 -3.52 14.59 -2.82
CA HIS A 401 -4.28 15.76 -2.41
C HIS A 401 -5.02 16.36 -3.60
N VAL A 402 -6.25 16.78 -3.38
CA VAL A 402 -7.09 17.40 -4.41
C VAL A 402 -7.24 18.89 -4.12
N LYS A 403 -7.01 19.73 -5.13
CA LYS A 403 -7.24 21.17 -5.07
C LYS A 403 -8.23 21.54 -6.18
N VAL A 404 -9.29 22.27 -5.85
CA VAL A 404 -10.38 22.56 -6.79
C VAL A 404 -10.52 24.06 -6.98
N LEU A 405 -10.23 24.55 -8.20
CA LEU A 405 -10.61 25.89 -8.64
C LEU A 405 -12.00 25.85 -9.27
N THR A 406 -12.19 24.89 -10.19
CA THR A 406 -13.44 24.66 -10.90
C THR A 406 -13.87 23.20 -10.74
N ASP A 407 -15.15 22.98 -10.45
CA ASP A 407 -15.69 21.62 -10.32
C ASP A 407 -15.69 20.90 -11.68
N PRO A 408 -15.17 19.66 -11.75
CA PRO A 408 -15.21 18.87 -12.97
C PRO A 408 -16.63 18.39 -13.30
N THR A 409 -16.86 18.12 -14.58
CA THR A 409 -18.14 17.55 -15.05
C THR A 409 -18.34 16.13 -14.53
N VAL A 410 -17.28 15.33 -14.51
CA VAL A 410 -17.26 14.02 -13.85
C VAL A 410 -16.88 14.23 -12.38
N PRO A 411 -17.69 13.80 -11.40
CA PRO A 411 -17.38 14.01 -9.99
C PRO A 411 -16.01 13.46 -9.59
N ILE A 412 -15.31 14.19 -8.72
CA ILE A 412 -13.97 13.83 -8.23
C ILE A 412 -13.97 12.43 -7.60
N ASP A 413 -14.99 12.10 -6.81
CA ASP A 413 -15.11 10.78 -6.18
C ASP A 413 -15.17 9.66 -7.23
N ARG A 414 -15.85 9.89 -8.35
CA ARG A 414 -15.90 8.91 -9.46
C ARG A 414 -14.54 8.77 -10.15
N MET A 415 -13.79 9.86 -10.30
CA MET A 415 -12.42 9.81 -10.84
C MET A 415 -11.46 9.07 -9.89
N LEU A 416 -11.59 9.29 -8.57
CA LEU A 416 -10.80 8.60 -7.57
C LEU A 416 -11.14 7.10 -7.49
N THR A 417 -12.42 6.73 -7.54
CA THR A 417 -12.82 5.30 -7.63
C THR A 417 -12.29 4.66 -8.91
N ALA A 418 -12.32 5.36 -10.04
CA ALA A 418 -11.74 4.87 -11.29
C ALA A 418 -10.20 4.68 -11.19
N MET A 419 -9.50 5.61 -10.52
CA MET A 419 -8.07 5.45 -10.23
C MET A 419 -7.80 4.26 -9.31
N GLN A 420 -8.60 4.09 -8.25
CA GLN A 420 -8.51 2.96 -7.33
C GLN A 420 -8.69 1.62 -8.07
N GLN A 421 -9.68 1.52 -8.96
CA GLN A 421 -9.90 0.32 -9.78
C GLN A 421 -8.66 -0.10 -10.58
N VAL A 422 -7.90 0.88 -11.08
CA VAL A 422 -6.72 0.62 -11.94
C VAL A 422 -5.46 0.39 -11.09
N TYR A 423 -5.25 1.18 -10.05
CA TYR A 423 -3.99 1.17 -9.28
C TYR A 423 -4.00 0.08 -8.22
N GLU A 424 -5.11 -0.13 -7.52
CA GLU A 424 -5.22 -1.18 -6.50
C GLU A 424 -5.21 -2.57 -7.15
N ALA A 425 -5.64 -2.64 -8.42
CA ALA A 425 -5.49 -3.80 -9.28
C ALA A 425 -4.02 -4.22 -9.55
N VAL A 426 -3.05 -3.39 -9.23
CA VAL A 426 -1.63 -3.70 -9.37
C VAL A 426 -0.87 -3.52 -8.06
N GLY A 427 -1.59 -3.50 -6.94
CA GLY A 427 -1.02 -3.39 -5.60
C GLY A 427 -0.53 -1.99 -5.25
N ILE A 428 -1.18 -0.93 -5.77
CA ILE A 428 -0.94 0.46 -5.38
C ILE A 428 -2.26 1.08 -4.87
N ARG A 429 -2.40 1.17 -3.55
CA ARG A 429 -3.50 1.81 -2.85
C ARG A 429 -3.57 3.31 -3.10
N VAL A 430 -4.76 3.85 -3.33
CA VAL A 430 -4.94 5.30 -3.50
C VAL A 430 -5.55 5.91 -2.24
N HIS A 431 -4.75 6.71 -1.54
CA HIS A 431 -5.17 7.46 -0.35
C HIS A 431 -5.43 8.93 -0.70
N ARG A 432 -6.71 9.33 -0.69
CA ARG A 432 -7.11 10.74 -0.75
C ARG A 432 -6.84 11.41 0.60
N VAL A 433 -5.74 12.13 0.71
CA VAL A 433 -5.30 12.75 1.97
C VAL A 433 -6.11 14.01 2.31
N SER A 434 -6.36 14.87 1.33
CA SER A 434 -7.18 16.07 1.55
C SER A 434 -7.87 16.58 0.29
N THR A 435 -8.85 17.46 0.49
CA THR A 435 -9.48 18.23 -0.56
C THR A 435 -9.64 19.68 -0.12
N GLU A 436 -9.20 20.61 -0.96
CA GLU A 436 -9.27 22.04 -0.70
C GLU A 436 -9.85 22.75 -1.91
N ARG A 437 -10.72 23.75 -1.68
CA ARG A 437 -11.18 24.65 -2.73
C ARG A 437 -10.30 25.89 -2.75
N LEU A 438 -9.75 26.22 -3.91
CA LEU A 438 -8.91 27.38 -4.12
C LEU A 438 -9.72 28.53 -4.75
N THR A 439 -9.27 29.76 -4.55
CA THR A 439 -9.81 30.94 -5.25
C THR A 439 -8.67 31.66 -5.95
N ALA A 440 -8.47 31.35 -7.22
CA ALA A 440 -7.51 32.03 -8.09
C ALA A 440 -8.07 32.11 -9.53
N PRO A 441 -9.04 33.00 -9.81
CA PRO A 441 -9.73 33.05 -11.11
C PRO A 441 -8.81 33.27 -12.31
N ALA A 442 -7.66 33.91 -12.09
CA ALA A 442 -6.63 34.09 -13.12
C ALA A 442 -5.96 32.77 -13.57
N LEU A 443 -6.20 31.67 -12.85
CA LEU A 443 -5.65 30.33 -13.12
C LEU A 443 -6.75 29.31 -13.47
N ASP A 444 -8.00 29.75 -13.68
CA ASP A 444 -9.09 28.85 -14.09
C ASP A 444 -8.85 28.26 -15.49
N ASP A 445 -8.28 29.05 -16.40
CA ASP A 445 -7.82 28.59 -17.71
C ASP A 445 -6.29 28.61 -17.69
N LEU A 446 -5.69 27.47 -17.43
CA LEU A 446 -4.27 27.37 -17.09
C LEU A 446 -3.39 27.18 -18.33
N ASP A 447 -2.42 28.07 -18.56
CA ASP A 447 -1.35 27.83 -19.51
C ASP A 447 -0.45 26.68 -19.03
N ILE A 448 -0.43 25.59 -19.79
CA ILE A 448 0.39 24.39 -19.54
C ILE A 448 1.52 24.24 -20.55
N GLY A 449 1.66 25.18 -21.49
CA GLY A 449 2.64 25.12 -22.56
C GLY A 449 2.48 23.84 -23.40
N ARG A 450 3.57 23.14 -23.68
CA ARG A 450 3.52 21.88 -24.45
C ARG A 450 3.20 20.66 -23.59
N CYS A 451 3.06 20.82 -22.27
CA CYS A 451 2.98 19.75 -21.30
C CYS A 451 4.09 18.69 -21.47
N VAL A 452 5.34 19.11 -21.30
CA VAL A 452 6.52 18.23 -21.37
C VAL A 452 7.05 18.01 -19.96
N ARG A 453 7.35 16.77 -19.60
CA ARG A 453 7.92 16.43 -18.28
C ARG A 453 9.17 17.28 -18.03
N GLY A 454 9.21 17.95 -16.88
CA GLY A 454 10.31 18.83 -16.47
C GLY A 454 10.23 20.27 -16.99
N GLU A 455 9.26 20.60 -17.84
CA GLU A 455 9.03 21.96 -18.34
C GLU A 455 7.69 22.49 -17.81
N THR A 456 7.73 23.62 -17.10
CA THR A 456 6.52 24.24 -16.54
C THR A 456 6.42 25.72 -16.88
N THR A 457 5.20 26.20 -17.09
CA THR A 457 4.89 27.62 -17.31
C THR A 457 4.92 28.42 -16.00
N ALA A 458 4.85 29.74 -16.11
CA ALA A 458 4.70 30.61 -14.94
C ALA A 458 3.39 30.36 -14.19
N GLU A 459 2.29 30.09 -14.91
CA GLU A 459 0.99 29.81 -14.33
C GLU A 459 0.95 28.47 -13.61
N GLN A 460 1.56 27.42 -14.18
CA GLN A 460 1.74 26.14 -13.49
C GLN A 460 2.53 26.33 -12.19
N ASN A 461 3.64 27.08 -12.22
CA ASN A 461 4.42 27.35 -11.02
C ASN A 461 3.64 28.14 -9.94
N ALA A 462 2.80 29.10 -10.36
CA ALA A 462 1.93 29.82 -9.46
C ALA A 462 0.86 28.90 -8.84
N LEU A 463 0.20 28.07 -9.65
CA LEU A 463 -0.82 27.13 -9.20
C LEU A 463 -0.23 26.09 -8.24
N PHE A 464 0.89 25.47 -8.62
CA PHE A 464 1.59 24.45 -7.84
C PHE A 464 2.31 25.00 -6.61
N GLY A 465 2.29 26.33 -6.42
CA GLY A 465 2.64 26.96 -5.14
C GLY A 465 1.59 26.74 -4.05
N ASN A 466 0.34 26.41 -4.41
CA ASN A 466 -0.75 26.15 -3.47
C ASN A 466 -0.65 24.73 -2.90
N ARG A 467 0.32 24.51 -2.02
CA ARG A 467 0.67 23.19 -1.42
C ARG A 467 0.74 23.23 0.11
N VAL A 468 0.00 24.14 0.75
CA VAL A 468 -0.07 24.18 2.22
C VAL A 468 -0.55 22.83 2.75
N GLY A 469 0.19 22.28 3.72
CA GLY A 469 -0.10 20.99 4.35
C GLY A 469 0.17 19.77 3.47
N VAL A 470 0.97 19.88 2.42
CA VAL A 470 1.33 18.75 1.54
C VAL A 470 2.79 18.38 1.74
N ALA A 471 3.07 17.10 2.03
CA ALA A 471 4.44 16.60 2.13
C ALA A 471 5.14 16.54 0.76
N PRO A 472 6.48 16.66 0.69
CA PRO A 472 7.21 16.70 -0.59
C PRO A 472 6.96 15.51 -1.53
N GLY A 473 6.78 14.31 -0.98
CA GLY A 473 6.51 13.09 -1.77
C GLY A 473 5.02 12.77 -1.97
N ASP A 474 4.11 13.71 -1.74
CA ASP A 474 2.68 13.51 -1.95
C ASP A 474 2.23 14.20 -3.25
N VAL A 475 1.38 13.55 -4.04
CA VAL A 475 0.90 14.08 -5.32
C VAL A 475 -0.23 15.08 -5.09
N VAL A 476 -0.23 16.20 -5.83
CA VAL A 476 -1.33 17.16 -5.82
C VAL A 476 -1.98 17.25 -7.19
N VAL A 477 -3.30 17.03 -7.24
CA VAL A 477 -4.10 17.16 -8.46
C VAL A 477 -4.95 18.42 -8.36
N TYR A 478 -4.79 19.31 -9.35
CA TYR A 478 -5.50 20.58 -9.45
C TYR A 478 -6.59 20.51 -10.51
N PHE A 479 -7.83 20.78 -10.12
CA PHE A 479 -8.98 20.86 -11.02
C PHE A 479 -9.21 22.29 -11.48
N VAL A 480 -9.10 22.50 -12.79
CA VAL A 480 -9.21 23.81 -13.48
C VAL A 480 -10.36 23.79 -14.48
N ARG A 481 -10.80 24.95 -14.97
CA ARG A 481 -11.84 25.02 -16.01
C ARG A 481 -11.31 24.48 -17.34
N SER A 482 -10.15 24.97 -17.78
CA SER A 482 -9.52 24.52 -19.03
C SER A 482 -8.01 24.61 -18.97
N THR A 483 -7.33 24.01 -19.94
CA THR A 483 -5.89 24.22 -20.16
C THR A 483 -5.67 24.98 -21.47
N VAL A 484 -4.55 25.68 -21.57
CA VAL A 484 -4.07 26.35 -22.78
C VAL A 484 -2.69 25.79 -23.12
N PRO A 485 -2.50 25.11 -24.27
CA PRO A 485 -3.51 24.67 -25.24
C PRO A 485 -4.53 23.68 -24.64
N PRO A 486 -5.69 23.49 -25.30
CA PRO A 486 -6.78 22.66 -24.77
C PRO A 486 -6.41 21.17 -24.74
N THR A 487 -6.37 20.62 -23.54
CA THR A 487 -6.14 19.20 -23.24
C THR A 487 -7.03 18.79 -22.06
N ASN A 488 -7.13 17.49 -21.79
CA ASN A 488 -7.88 17.02 -20.61
C ASN A 488 -7.09 17.14 -19.30
N GLY A 489 -5.77 17.27 -19.38
CA GLY A 489 -4.90 17.33 -18.22
C GLY A 489 -3.45 17.54 -18.60
N CYS A 490 -2.63 17.80 -17.58
CA CYS A 490 -1.19 17.88 -17.73
C CYS A 490 -0.47 17.54 -16.42
N ALA A 491 0.48 16.61 -16.51
CA ALA A 491 1.32 16.18 -15.40
C ALA A 491 2.72 16.82 -15.35
N ALA A 492 3.00 17.82 -16.19
CA ALA A 492 4.26 18.56 -16.12
C ALA A 492 4.31 19.39 -14.83
N HIS A 493 5.37 19.21 -14.04
CA HIS A 493 5.52 19.83 -12.72
C HIS A 493 7.00 20.12 -12.41
N PRO A 494 7.32 21.07 -11.51
CA PRO A 494 8.70 21.37 -11.15
C PRO A 494 9.25 20.31 -10.18
N PRO A 495 10.59 20.13 -10.11
CA PRO A 495 11.22 19.19 -9.17
C PRO A 495 10.76 19.38 -7.73
N GLY A 496 10.51 18.28 -7.03
CA GLY A 496 10.06 18.28 -5.62
C GLY A 496 8.61 18.72 -5.39
N ARG A 497 7.81 18.94 -6.46
CA ARG A 497 6.37 19.25 -6.36
C ARG A 497 5.55 18.37 -7.30
N PRO A 498 5.52 17.05 -7.09
CA PRO A 498 4.74 16.13 -7.93
C PRO A 498 3.30 16.60 -8.03
N SER A 499 2.89 16.99 -9.23
CA SER A 499 1.61 17.67 -9.47
C SER A 499 1.03 17.30 -10.83
N ALA A 500 -0.29 17.33 -10.91
CA ALA A 500 -1.03 17.21 -12.14
C ALA A 500 -2.19 18.20 -12.18
N VAL A 501 -2.63 18.54 -13.39
CA VAL A 501 -3.81 19.36 -13.66
C VAL A 501 -4.83 18.52 -14.39
N VAL A 502 -6.10 18.65 -14.04
CA VAL A 502 -7.23 18.00 -14.71
C VAL A 502 -8.26 19.07 -15.09
N ALA A 503 -8.61 19.15 -16.36
CA ALA A 503 -9.58 20.12 -16.87
C ALA A 503 -11.02 19.69 -16.57
N GLN A 504 -11.96 20.64 -16.51
CA GLN A 504 -13.37 20.39 -16.20
C GLN A 504 -14.04 19.38 -17.16
N GLY A 505 -13.64 19.37 -18.43
CA GLY A 505 -14.16 18.47 -19.46
C GLY A 505 -13.51 17.07 -19.49
N ALA A 506 -12.61 16.78 -18.55
CA ALA A 506 -11.90 15.52 -18.48
C ALA A 506 -12.82 14.31 -18.21
N THR A 507 -12.34 13.12 -18.55
CA THR A 507 -13.07 11.87 -18.37
C THR A 507 -12.80 11.25 -16.99
N GLN A 508 -13.54 10.19 -16.65
CA GLN A 508 -13.33 9.48 -15.38
C GLN A 508 -11.91 8.89 -15.21
N TRP A 509 -11.20 8.64 -16.32
CA TRP A 509 -9.86 8.04 -16.31
C TRP A 509 -8.73 9.06 -16.31
N THR A 510 -9.02 10.33 -16.59
CA THR A 510 -7.97 11.36 -16.73
C THR A 510 -7.18 11.57 -15.46
N LEU A 511 -7.82 11.58 -14.28
CA LEU A 511 -7.07 11.72 -13.02
C LEU A 511 -6.01 10.60 -12.87
N ALA A 512 -6.41 9.35 -13.09
CA ALA A 512 -5.49 8.22 -13.03
C ALA A 512 -4.37 8.34 -14.10
N HIS A 513 -4.72 8.73 -15.31
CA HIS A 513 -3.76 8.93 -16.40
C HIS A 513 -2.69 9.98 -16.06
N GLU A 514 -3.10 11.16 -15.57
CA GLU A 514 -2.15 12.22 -15.21
C GLU A 514 -1.29 11.82 -14.01
N VAL A 515 -1.86 11.14 -13.01
CA VAL A 515 -1.06 10.61 -11.90
C VAL A 515 -0.08 9.52 -12.39
N GLY A 516 -0.44 8.76 -13.43
CA GLY A 516 0.45 7.79 -14.08
C GLY A 516 1.69 8.46 -14.65
N HIS A 517 1.53 9.61 -15.30
CA HIS A 517 2.66 10.43 -15.74
C HIS A 517 3.51 10.98 -14.59
N VAL A 518 2.90 11.35 -13.47
CA VAL A 518 3.62 11.78 -12.25
C VAL A 518 4.46 10.63 -11.68
N LEU A 519 3.97 9.39 -11.76
CA LEU A 519 4.66 8.17 -11.35
C LEU A 519 5.67 7.63 -12.37
N GLY A 520 5.94 8.35 -13.46
CA GLY A 520 7.00 7.97 -14.40
C GLY A 520 6.50 7.45 -15.76
N LEU A 521 5.22 7.10 -15.90
CA LEU A 521 4.69 6.52 -17.14
C LEU A 521 4.68 7.48 -18.34
N GLY A 522 4.76 6.92 -19.54
CA GLY A 522 4.69 7.64 -20.81
C GLY A 522 3.51 7.17 -21.68
N HIS A 523 3.13 7.99 -22.67
CA HIS A 523 2.03 7.63 -23.58
C HIS A 523 2.33 6.37 -24.39
N VAL A 524 1.28 5.61 -24.69
CA VAL A 524 1.32 4.42 -25.56
C VAL A 524 0.24 4.47 -26.65
N ALA A 525 0.50 3.81 -27.77
CA ALA A 525 -0.44 3.70 -28.88
C ALA A 525 -1.39 2.48 -28.71
N ASP A 526 -2.10 2.43 -27.59
CA ASP A 526 -3.05 1.36 -27.25
C ASP A 526 -4.23 1.95 -26.46
N SER A 527 -5.46 1.72 -26.92
CA SER A 527 -6.69 2.23 -26.29
C SER A 527 -7.22 1.35 -25.17
N ASN A 528 -6.65 0.17 -24.94
CA ASN A 528 -6.99 -0.65 -23.78
C ASN A 528 -6.18 -0.26 -22.53
N ARG A 529 -5.08 0.48 -22.70
CA ARG A 529 -4.16 0.85 -21.61
C ARG A 529 -4.46 2.23 -21.05
N LEU A 530 -4.17 2.42 -19.76
CA LEU A 530 -4.42 3.68 -19.06
C LEU A 530 -3.71 4.84 -19.75
N MET A 531 -2.46 4.63 -20.16
CA MET A 531 -1.58 5.66 -20.73
C MET A 531 -1.80 5.89 -22.23
N THR A 532 -3.01 5.64 -22.75
CA THR A 532 -3.31 5.82 -24.17
C THR A 532 -3.04 7.25 -24.65
N GLY A 533 -2.19 7.41 -25.68
CA GLY A 533 -1.92 8.69 -26.33
C GLY A 533 -3.07 9.18 -27.23
N GLY A 534 -4.08 8.34 -27.44
CA GLY A 534 -5.30 8.70 -28.16
C GLY A 534 -6.30 9.53 -27.32
N GLY A 535 -5.99 9.79 -26.05
CA GLY A 535 -6.85 10.49 -25.12
C GLY A 535 -7.81 9.56 -24.37
N THR A 536 -8.01 9.83 -23.07
CA THR A 536 -8.73 8.95 -22.13
C THR A 536 -10.22 8.73 -22.48
N ALA A 537 -10.82 9.56 -23.33
CA ALA A 537 -12.16 9.35 -23.85
C ALA A 537 -12.27 8.16 -24.81
N ASN A 538 -11.14 7.72 -25.37
CA ASN A 538 -11.07 6.62 -26.33
C ASN A 538 -10.67 5.29 -25.69
N ILE A 539 -10.70 5.19 -24.34
CA ILE A 539 -10.42 3.93 -23.66
C ILE A 539 -11.50 2.89 -24.00
N THR A 540 -11.08 1.73 -24.51
CA THR A 540 -11.95 0.67 -25.02
C THR A 540 -12.11 -0.53 -24.08
N ASN A 541 -11.20 -0.69 -23.12
CA ASN A 541 -11.24 -1.75 -22.11
C ASN A 541 -11.36 -1.10 -20.71
N PRO A 542 -12.57 -0.85 -20.18
CA PRO A 542 -12.73 -0.33 -18.82
C PRO A 542 -12.87 -1.46 -17.78
N PRO A 543 -12.14 -1.43 -16.64
CA PRO A 543 -11.05 -0.50 -16.33
C PRO A 543 -9.82 -0.73 -17.23
N PRO A 544 -9.09 0.33 -17.61
CA PRO A 544 -7.93 0.22 -18.48
C PRO A 544 -6.78 -0.52 -17.83
N ASP A 545 -5.97 -1.15 -18.67
CA ASP A 545 -4.86 -1.99 -18.24
C ASP A 545 -3.60 -1.18 -17.89
N LEU A 546 -2.84 -1.71 -16.93
CA LEU A 546 -1.43 -1.40 -16.70
C LEU A 546 -0.62 -2.68 -16.93
N ILE A 547 0.39 -2.62 -17.78
CA ILE A 547 1.24 -3.79 -18.05
C ILE A 547 2.33 -3.92 -16.97
N PRO A 548 2.96 -5.10 -16.80
CA PRO A 548 3.94 -5.31 -15.73
C PRO A 548 5.07 -4.26 -15.67
N MET A 549 5.63 -3.85 -16.82
CA MET A 549 6.67 -2.81 -16.84
C MET A 549 6.18 -1.44 -16.35
N GLU A 550 4.92 -1.07 -16.58
CA GLU A 550 4.34 0.16 -16.04
C GLU A 550 4.15 0.05 -14.53
N VAL A 551 3.71 -1.11 -14.04
CA VAL A 551 3.55 -1.37 -12.61
C VAL A 551 4.88 -1.25 -11.88
N ILE A 552 5.95 -1.82 -12.45
CA ILE A 552 7.31 -1.73 -11.90
C ILE A 552 7.75 -0.26 -11.84
N GLU A 553 7.63 0.48 -12.93
CA GLU A 553 7.98 1.92 -12.95
C GLU A 553 7.21 2.72 -11.89
N MET A 554 5.92 2.43 -11.71
CA MET A 554 5.10 3.10 -10.70
C MET A 554 5.53 2.78 -9.27
N LYS A 555 5.87 1.52 -8.97
CA LYS A 555 6.34 1.04 -7.65
C LYS A 555 7.79 1.47 -7.34
N ASP A 556 8.60 1.66 -8.38
CA ASP A 556 9.96 2.22 -8.24
C ASP A 556 9.92 3.74 -7.98
N SER A 557 8.76 4.39 -8.10
CA SER A 557 8.59 5.79 -7.78
C SER A 557 8.78 6.06 -6.29
N THR A 558 9.48 7.15 -5.94
CA THR A 558 9.58 7.59 -4.53
C THR A 558 8.26 8.12 -3.95
N LEU A 559 7.21 8.22 -4.78
CA LEU A 559 5.90 8.76 -4.42
C LEU A 559 4.92 7.69 -3.93
N THR A 560 5.21 6.41 -4.18
CA THR A 560 4.50 5.27 -3.59
C THR A 560 5.32 4.74 -2.41
N HIS A 561 4.69 4.19 -1.37
CA HIS A 561 5.34 3.69 -0.15
C HIS A 561 4.64 2.45 0.39
N ALA A 562 5.30 1.63 1.22
CA ALA A 562 4.58 0.51 1.83
C ALA A 562 3.33 1.00 2.57
N GLU A 563 2.23 0.28 2.41
CA GLU A 563 0.98 0.54 3.13
C GLU A 563 1.09 0.26 4.63
#